data_AF-A0A0F8ZZN0-F1
#
_entry.id   AF-A0A0F8ZZN0-F1
#
_cell.length_a   1.000
_cell.length_b   1.000
_cell.length_c   1.000
_cell.angle_alpha   90.00
_cell.angle_beta   90.00
_cell.angle_gamma   90.00
#
_symmetry.space_group_name_H-M   'P 1'
#
loop_
_entity.id
_entity.type
_entity.pdbx_description
1 polymer ?
#
loop_
_entity_poly.entity_id
_entity_poly.type
_entity_poly.pdbx_seq_one_letter_code
_entity_poly.pdbx_strand_id
1 'polypeptide(L)'
;MGRKICSKCQKNPAKENHYRCQECDRRYYREFYRAKKEQGLCGKCNSVNLGNTLLCVECTKKQSRSQQDRRIKYKEAHMCVVCGSKLSNTDTIECQTCILKRQATWEDKADSRYMEDKCGRCGKKPPQYGMKTCRACLDKSALYHKKYRDKIISERKKRKLLIFDHYGNKCTCCGENHPLLLNVDHINNDAKQKNHRNNTDMFYKGIIDENFPSCYQLLCWNCNMGKYLNGGICPHIQ
;
A
#
# COMPACT_ATOMS: atom_id res chain seq x y z
N MET A 1 20.69 -36.70 -5.25
CA MET A 1 20.00 -37.72 -4.42
C MET A 1 18.50 -37.48 -4.49
N GLY A 2 17.73 -38.44 -4.98
CA GLY A 2 16.27 -38.31 -5.12
C GLY A 2 15.58 -38.11 -3.77
N ARG A 3 14.56 -37.25 -3.71
CA ARG A 3 13.76 -37.04 -2.49
C ARG A 3 13.11 -38.36 -2.10
N LYS A 4 13.32 -38.80 -0.85
CA LYS A 4 12.68 -40.01 -0.30
C LYS A 4 11.16 -39.88 -0.37
N ILE A 5 10.45 -40.98 -0.60
CA ILE A 5 8.99 -41.01 -0.60
C ILE A 5 8.47 -40.77 0.83
N CYS A 6 7.34 -40.08 0.96
CA CYS A 6 6.66 -39.85 2.23
C CYS A 6 6.34 -41.18 2.94
N SER A 7 6.89 -41.38 4.13
CA SER A 7 6.64 -42.58 4.95
C SER A 7 5.18 -42.76 5.37
N LYS A 8 4.36 -41.68 5.35
CA LYS A 8 2.97 -41.72 5.82
C LYS A 8 1.96 -42.09 4.72
N CYS A 9 2.11 -41.54 3.51
CA CYS A 9 1.19 -41.83 2.40
C CYS A 9 1.79 -42.70 1.31
N GLN A 10 3.12 -42.84 1.27
CA GLN A 10 3.87 -43.60 0.26
C GLN A 10 3.62 -43.18 -1.20
N LYS A 11 2.96 -42.04 -1.42
CA LYS A 11 2.57 -41.52 -2.74
C LYS A 11 3.36 -40.29 -3.15
N ASN A 12 3.53 -39.36 -2.21
CA ASN A 12 4.13 -38.05 -2.49
C ASN A 12 5.59 -38.01 -2.04
N PRO A 13 6.47 -37.22 -2.68
CA PRO A 13 7.82 -37.01 -2.20
C PRO A 13 7.80 -36.35 -0.82
N ALA A 14 8.70 -36.77 0.06
CA ALA A 14 8.88 -36.15 1.36
C ALA A 14 9.46 -34.74 1.19
N LYS A 15 9.16 -33.86 2.16
CA LYS A 15 9.79 -32.53 2.22
C LYS A 15 11.29 -32.70 2.47
N GLU A 16 12.04 -31.67 2.10
CA GLU A 16 13.46 -31.57 2.43
C GLU A 16 13.68 -31.72 3.94
N ASN A 17 14.62 -32.58 4.32
CA ASN A 17 14.93 -32.94 5.72
C ASN A 17 13.73 -33.45 6.54
N HIS A 18 12.72 -34.05 5.89
CA HIS A 18 11.55 -34.59 6.57
C HIS A 18 11.19 -35.99 6.05
N TYR A 19 10.48 -36.77 6.87
CA TYR A 19 9.98 -38.11 6.52
C TYR A 19 8.54 -38.11 5.97
N ARG A 20 7.90 -36.93 5.89
CA ARG A 20 6.51 -36.75 5.43
C ARG A 20 6.45 -35.75 4.28
N CYS A 21 5.50 -35.94 3.37
CA CYS A 21 5.13 -34.93 2.39
C CYS A 21 4.41 -33.75 3.06
N GLN A 22 4.25 -32.65 2.31
CA GLN A 22 3.60 -31.43 2.80
C GLN A 22 2.20 -31.67 3.37
N GLU A 23 1.39 -32.49 2.71
CA GLU A 23 -0.01 -32.74 3.09
C GLU A 23 -0.12 -33.58 4.36
N CYS A 24 0.60 -34.70 4.42
CA CYS A 24 0.65 -35.56 5.60
C CYS A 24 1.17 -34.79 6.82
N ASP A 25 2.14 -33.91 6.62
CA ASP A 25 2.68 -33.10 7.70
C ASP A 25 1.70 -32.01 8.17
N ARG A 26 1.00 -31.34 7.25
CA ARG A 26 -0.09 -30.41 7.60
C ARG A 26 -1.20 -31.10 8.39
N ARG A 27 -1.60 -32.31 7.97
CA ARG A 27 -2.60 -33.11 8.68
C ARG A 27 -2.14 -33.48 10.09
N TYR A 28 -0.90 -33.99 10.22
CA TYR A 28 -0.31 -34.33 11.51
C TYR A 28 -0.31 -33.13 12.47
N TYR A 29 0.21 -31.98 12.05
CA TYR A 29 0.25 -30.80 12.92
C TYR A 29 -1.15 -30.28 13.27
N ARG A 30 -2.12 -30.37 12.35
CA ARG A 30 -3.52 -30.00 12.63
C ARG A 30 -4.10 -30.87 13.75
N GLU A 31 -3.93 -32.19 13.67
CA GLU A 31 -4.39 -33.13 14.70
C GLU A 31 -3.64 -32.91 16.02
N PHE A 32 -2.32 -32.73 15.97
CA PHE A 32 -1.48 -32.46 17.15
C PHE A 32 -1.91 -31.20 17.92
N TYR A 33 -2.10 -30.06 17.23
CA TYR A 33 -2.51 -28.82 17.90
C TYR A 33 -3.98 -28.85 18.35
N ARG A 34 -4.83 -29.61 17.65
CA ARG A 34 -6.21 -29.87 18.11
C ARG A 34 -6.20 -30.63 19.43
N ALA A 35 -5.45 -31.73 19.52
CA ALA A 35 -5.33 -32.53 20.74
C ALA A 35 -4.80 -31.70 21.92
N LYS A 36 -3.77 -30.87 21.70
CA LYS A 36 -3.30 -29.93 22.74
C LYS A 36 -4.39 -28.98 23.23
N LYS A 37 -5.18 -28.42 22.30
CA LYS A 37 -6.27 -27.51 22.65
C LYS A 37 -7.34 -28.22 23.47
N GLU A 38 -7.71 -29.45 23.09
CA GLU A 38 -8.68 -30.29 23.81
C GLU A 38 -8.18 -30.65 25.23
N GLN A 39 -6.87 -30.85 25.41
CA GLN A 39 -6.24 -31.08 26.71
C GLN A 39 -6.01 -29.79 27.52
N GLY A 40 -6.42 -28.62 27.01
CA GLY A 40 -6.18 -27.34 27.67
C GLY A 40 -4.69 -27.00 27.80
N LEU A 41 -3.87 -27.34 26.80
CA LEU A 41 -2.43 -27.09 26.79
C LEU A 41 -2.02 -26.03 25.77
N CYS A 42 -1.01 -25.25 26.12
CA CYS A 42 -0.36 -24.31 25.21
C CYS A 42 0.37 -25.06 24.09
N GLY A 43 0.06 -24.72 22.84
CA GLY A 43 0.68 -25.28 21.64
C GLY A 43 2.20 -25.17 21.59
N LYS A 44 2.77 -24.16 22.27
CA LYS A 44 4.21 -23.84 22.25
C LYS A 44 4.98 -24.37 23.47
N CYS A 45 4.50 -24.09 24.69
CA CYS A 45 5.23 -24.43 25.92
C CYS A 45 4.61 -25.58 26.72
N ASN A 46 3.50 -26.18 26.26
CA ASN A 46 2.77 -27.25 26.94
C ASN A 46 2.27 -26.92 28.36
N SER A 47 2.32 -25.65 28.79
CA SER A 47 1.70 -25.24 30.05
C SER A 47 0.18 -25.32 29.94
N VAL A 48 -0.50 -25.47 31.08
CA VAL A 48 -1.95 -25.33 31.17
C VAL A 48 -2.40 -24.00 30.55
N ASN A 49 -3.45 -24.06 29.75
CA ASN A 49 -4.02 -22.99 28.97
C ASN A 49 -5.55 -23.20 28.89
N LEU A 50 -6.27 -22.55 29.81
CA LEU A 50 -7.72 -22.64 29.92
C LEU A 50 -8.46 -21.72 28.91
N GLY A 51 -7.72 -21.01 28.06
CA GLY A 51 -8.29 -20.11 27.06
C GLY A 51 -8.66 -20.81 25.75
N ASN A 52 -9.51 -20.17 24.96
CA ASN A 52 -9.93 -20.66 23.64
C ASN A 52 -8.85 -20.55 22.54
N THR A 53 -7.69 -19.99 22.86
CA THR A 53 -6.55 -19.78 21.95
C THR A 53 -5.54 -20.91 22.04
N LEU A 54 -4.80 -21.18 20.97
CA LEU A 54 -3.77 -22.24 20.95
C LEU A 54 -2.58 -21.94 21.88
N LEU A 55 -2.27 -20.67 22.10
CA LEU A 55 -1.15 -20.25 22.94
C LEU A 55 -1.66 -19.66 24.25
N CYS A 56 -0.92 -19.91 25.34
CA CYS A 56 -1.11 -19.19 26.60
C CYS A 56 -0.75 -17.70 26.42
N VAL A 57 -1.17 -16.87 27.37
CA VAL A 57 -0.96 -15.42 27.35
C VAL A 57 0.53 -15.06 27.19
N GLU A 58 1.41 -15.73 27.91
CA GLU A 58 2.86 -15.45 27.85
C GLU A 58 3.48 -15.86 26.52
N CYS A 59 3.10 -17.02 25.96
CA CYS A 59 3.56 -17.41 24.63
C CYS A 59 3.03 -16.47 23.54
N THR A 60 1.82 -15.94 23.71
CA THR A 60 1.22 -14.96 22.81
C THR A 60 1.96 -13.63 22.88
N LYS A 61 2.27 -13.12 24.08
CA LYS A 61 3.09 -11.90 24.27
C LYS A 61 4.48 -12.06 23.66
N LYS A 62 5.17 -13.18 23.95
CA LYS A 62 6.50 -13.48 23.38
C LYS A 62 6.45 -13.54 21.84
N GLN A 63 5.41 -14.15 21.28
CA GLN A 63 5.21 -14.18 19.84
C GLN A 63 4.97 -12.77 19.28
N SER A 64 4.11 -11.98 19.92
CA SER A 64 3.84 -10.61 19.48
C SER A 64 5.10 -9.73 19.47
N ARG A 65 5.91 -9.81 20.53
CA ARG A 65 7.21 -9.10 20.61
C ARG A 65 8.14 -9.53 19.47
N SER A 66 8.35 -10.83 19.31
CA SER A 66 9.18 -11.36 18.22
C SER A 66 8.71 -10.91 16.82
N GLN A 67 7.40 -10.83 16.59
CA GLN A 67 6.85 -10.35 15.32
C GLN A 67 7.07 -8.84 15.12
N GLN A 68 7.00 -8.06 16.21
CA GLN A 68 7.31 -6.62 16.19
C GLN A 68 8.81 -6.39 15.90
N ASP A 69 9.70 -7.10 16.60
CA ASP A 69 11.14 -7.02 16.40
C ASP A 69 11.52 -7.39 14.97
N ARG A 70 10.94 -8.47 14.44
CA ARG A 70 11.14 -8.88 13.04
C ARG A 70 10.67 -7.81 12.06
N ARG A 71 9.52 -7.18 12.32
CA ARG A 71 8.98 -6.10 11.49
C ARG A 71 9.90 -4.89 11.46
N ILE A 72 10.43 -4.49 12.62
CA ILE A 72 11.39 -3.38 12.74
C ILE A 72 12.66 -3.73 11.96
N LYS A 73 13.26 -4.90 12.23
CA LYS A 73 14.44 -5.40 11.54
C LYS A 73 14.28 -5.39 10.01
N TYR A 74 13.15 -5.88 9.51
CA TYR A 74 12.90 -5.90 8.07
C TYR A 74 12.74 -4.50 7.50
N LYS A 75 12.07 -3.59 8.21
CA LYS A 75 11.92 -2.20 7.77
C LYS A 75 13.27 -1.48 7.69
N GLU A 76 14.12 -1.62 8.70
CA GLU A 76 15.47 -1.03 8.76
C GLU A 76 16.40 -1.60 7.68
N ALA A 77 16.24 -2.89 7.35
CA ALA A 77 17.01 -3.54 6.30
C ALA A 77 16.44 -3.36 4.88
N HIS A 78 15.45 -2.48 4.69
CA HIS A 78 14.76 -2.28 3.41
C HIS A 78 14.20 -3.58 2.79
N MET A 79 13.63 -4.42 3.64
CA MET A 79 12.99 -5.68 3.29
C MET A 79 11.48 -5.62 3.55
N CYS A 80 10.74 -6.42 2.79
CA CYS A 80 9.30 -6.59 2.94
C CYS A 80 8.97 -7.08 4.36
N VAL A 81 8.19 -6.30 5.10
CA VAL A 81 7.78 -6.62 6.48
C VAL A 81 6.89 -7.85 6.61
N VAL A 82 6.38 -8.37 5.49
CA VAL A 82 5.50 -9.55 5.44
C VAL A 82 6.30 -10.81 5.14
N CYS A 83 7.08 -10.83 4.05
CA CYS A 83 7.77 -12.03 3.58
C CYS A 83 9.31 -11.99 3.71
N GLY A 84 9.91 -10.83 4.00
CA GLY A 84 11.36 -10.66 4.13
C GLY A 84 12.13 -10.51 2.81
N SER A 85 11.45 -10.41 1.66
CA SER A 85 12.14 -10.16 0.37
C SER A 85 12.70 -8.74 0.31
N LYS A 86 13.87 -8.54 -0.34
CA LYS A 86 14.43 -7.21 -0.61
C LYS A 86 13.45 -6.35 -1.41
N LEU A 87 13.33 -5.07 -1.06
CA LEU A 87 12.46 -4.13 -1.76
C LEU A 87 13.23 -3.43 -2.88
N SER A 88 12.54 -3.15 -3.99
CA SER A 88 13.06 -2.40 -5.12
C SER A 88 12.94 -0.88 -4.96
N ASN A 89 12.04 -0.43 -4.08
CA ASN A 89 11.82 0.97 -3.75
C ASN A 89 11.82 1.13 -2.21
N THR A 90 12.34 2.24 -1.72
CA THR A 90 12.38 2.62 -0.30
C THR A 90 11.08 3.24 0.21
N ASP A 91 10.17 3.68 -0.66
CA ASP A 91 8.89 4.29 -0.27
C ASP A 91 7.86 3.29 0.30
N THR A 92 8.04 1.99 0.04
CA THR A 92 7.14 0.95 0.52
C THR A 92 7.80 0.11 1.60
N ILE A 93 6.98 -0.53 2.44
CA ILE A 93 7.45 -1.50 3.44
C ILE A 93 7.04 -2.93 3.10
N GLU A 94 6.32 -3.11 1.99
CA GLU A 94 5.85 -4.40 1.48
C GLU A 94 6.27 -4.54 0.01
N CYS A 95 6.61 -5.77 -0.40
CA CYS A 95 6.87 -6.05 -1.81
C CYS A 95 5.56 -6.13 -2.59
N GLN A 96 5.63 -5.90 -3.91
CA GLN A 96 4.46 -5.85 -4.78
C GLN A 96 3.60 -7.11 -4.66
N THR A 97 4.21 -8.29 -4.60
CA THR A 97 3.49 -9.56 -4.42
C THR A 97 2.70 -9.61 -3.12
N CYS A 98 3.25 -9.11 -2.01
CA CYS A 98 2.55 -9.08 -0.73
C CYS A 98 1.42 -8.05 -0.72
N ILE A 99 1.62 -6.90 -1.37
CA ILE A 99 0.59 -5.87 -1.55
C ILE A 99 -0.60 -6.44 -2.32
N LEU A 100 -0.34 -7.05 -3.49
CA LEU A 100 -1.38 -7.64 -4.35
C LEU A 100 -2.14 -8.75 -3.63
N LYS A 101 -1.43 -9.65 -2.93
CA LYS A 101 -2.07 -10.70 -2.13
C LYS A 101 -2.97 -10.14 -1.04
N ARG A 102 -2.52 -9.09 -0.35
CA ARG A 102 -3.31 -8.43 0.70
C ARG A 102 -4.53 -7.72 0.12
N GLN A 103 -4.41 -7.09 -1.06
CA GLN A 103 -5.53 -6.45 -1.77
C GLN A 103 -6.58 -7.49 -2.17
N ALA A 104 -6.18 -8.57 -2.83
CA ALA A 104 -7.08 -9.67 -3.21
C ALA A 104 -7.81 -10.23 -1.99
N THR A 105 -7.10 -10.49 -0.89
CA THR A 105 -7.72 -10.98 0.36
C THR A 105 -8.74 -9.98 0.93
N TRP A 106 -8.50 -8.68 0.79
CA TRP A 106 -9.41 -7.63 1.24
C TRP A 106 -10.66 -7.55 0.36
N GLU A 107 -10.49 -7.67 -0.95
CA GLU A 107 -11.57 -7.69 -1.95
C GLU A 107 -12.45 -8.92 -1.75
N ASP A 108 -11.88 -10.12 -1.68
CA ASP A 108 -12.60 -11.37 -1.41
C ASP A 108 -13.44 -11.26 -0.14
N LYS A 109 -12.84 -10.70 0.92
CA LYS A 109 -13.54 -10.51 2.20
C LYS A 109 -14.64 -9.46 2.11
N ALA A 110 -14.43 -8.37 1.37
CA ALA A 110 -15.44 -7.35 1.16
C ALA A 110 -16.62 -7.90 0.36
N ASP A 111 -16.35 -8.76 -0.62
CA ASP A 111 -17.33 -9.37 -1.51
C ASP A 111 -18.13 -10.43 -0.79
N SER A 112 -17.48 -11.33 -0.05
CA SER A 112 -18.15 -12.30 0.83
C SER A 112 -19.09 -11.60 1.82
N ARG A 113 -18.66 -10.49 2.43
CA ARG A 113 -19.53 -9.70 3.32
C ARG A 113 -20.70 -9.09 2.57
N TYR A 114 -20.46 -8.53 1.39
CA TYR A 114 -21.51 -7.91 0.58
C TYR A 114 -22.59 -8.94 0.19
N MET A 115 -22.19 -10.16 -0.17
CA MET A 115 -23.11 -11.26 -0.47
C MET A 115 -23.93 -11.70 0.75
N GLU A 116 -23.43 -11.49 1.97
CA GLU A 116 -24.15 -11.71 3.24
C GLU A 116 -24.95 -10.47 3.71
N ASP A 117 -25.21 -9.50 2.83
CA ASP A 117 -25.83 -8.20 3.16
C ASP A 117 -25.11 -7.44 4.29
N LYS A 118 -23.77 -7.49 4.28
CA LYS A 118 -22.90 -6.80 5.24
C LYS A 118 -21.94 -5.87 4.52
N CYS A 119 -21.69 -4.73 5.16
CA CYS A 119 -20.71 -3.75 4.73
C CYS A 119 -19.32 -4.39 4.56
N GLY A 120 -18.74 -4.31 3.37
CA GLY A 120 -17.43 -4.85 3.05
C GLY A 120 -16.30 -4.28 3.92
N ARG A 121 -16.46 -3.03 4.40
CA ARG A 121 -15.48 -2.37 5.28
C ARG A 121 -15.56 -2.85 6.73
N CYS A 122 -16.70 -2.66 7.40
CA CYS A 122 -16.82 -2.94 8.84
C CYS A 122 -17.44 -4.31 9.17
N GLY A 123 -18.21 -4.90 8.26
CA GLY A 123 -18.92 -6.17 8.45
C GLY A 123 -20.09 -6.12 9.44
N LYS A 124 -20.55 -4.93 9.87
CA LYS A 124 -21.53 -4.78 10.98
C LYS A 124 -22.95 -4.40 10.56
N LYS A 125 -23.10 -3.67 9.46
CA LYS A 125 -24.36 -3.07 9.00
C LYS A 125 -24.54 -3.38 7.52
N PRO A 126 -25.77 -3.35 6.98
CA PRO A 126 -25.98 -3.52 5.55
C PRO A 126 -25.30 -2.41 4.75
N PRO A 127 -24.86 -2.72 3.51
CA PRO A 127 -24.37 -1.72 2.58
C PRO A 127 -25.42 -0.64 2.27
N GLN A 128 -24.97 0.53 1.85
CA GLN A 128 -25.84 1.52 1.22
C GLN A 128 -26.17 1.07 -0.22
N TYR A 129 -27.35 1.41 -0.72
CA TYR A 129 -27.76 1.11 -2.10
C TYR A 129 -26.67 1.50 -3.12
N GLY A 130 -26.34 0.56 -4.01
CA GLY A 130 -25.29 0.73 -5.05
C GLY A 130 -23.85 0.74 -4.52
N MET A 131 -23.62 0.49 -3.23
CA MET A 131 -22.29 0.55 -2.60
C MET A 131 -21.96 -0.76 -1.88
N LYS A 132 -20.67 -1.13 -1.82
CA LYS A 132 -20.23 -2.25 -0.94
C LYS A 132 -20.07 -1.83 0.53
N THR A 133 -20.38 -0.59 0.89
CA THR A 133 -20.13 -0.04 2.25
C THR A 133 -21.37 0.60 2.84
N CYS A 134 -21.49 0.53 4.17
CA CYS A 134 -22.63 1.12 4.89
C CYS A 134 -22.48 2.63 5.05
N ARG A 135 -23.61 3.31 5.27
CA ARG A 135 -23.69 4.76 5.45
C ARG A 135 -22.75 5.29 6.55
N ALA A 136 -22.74 4.64 7.71
CA ALA A 136 -21.86 5.03 8.82
C ALA A 136 -20.36 4.98 8.46
N CYS A 137 -19.95 4.02 7.63
CA CYS A 137 -18.58 3.94 7.13
C CYS A 137 -18.26 5.05 6.11
N LEU A 138 -19.24 5.44 5.30
CA LEU A 138 -19.13 6.54 4.34
C LEU A 138 -19.04 7.88 5.06
N ASP A 139 -19.93 8.15 6.02
CA ASP A 139 -19.92 9.37 6.83
C ASP A 139 -18.61 9.52 7.59
N LYS A 140 -18.10 8.43 8.17
CA LYS A 140 -16.77 8.44 8.82
C LYS A 140 -15.65 8.81 7.85
N SER A 141 -15.71 8.30 6.61
CA SER A 141 -14.76 8.67 5.55
C SER A 141 -14.86 10.14 5.19
N ALA A 142 -16.08 10.66 5.03
CA ALA A 142 -16.33 12.06 4.71
C ALA A 142 -15.84 13.00 5.81
N LEU A 143 -16.11 12.69 7.08
CA LEU A 143 -15.62 13.44 8.23
C LEU A 143 -14.09 13.46 8.31
N TYR A 144 -13.46 12.30 8.05
CA TYR A 144 -12.01 12.22 7.96
C TYR A 144 -11.49 13.15 6.86
N HIS A 145 -11.99 13.04 5.63
CA HIS A 145 -11.53 13.90 4.53
C HIS A 145 -11.83 15.39 4.78
N LYS A 146 -12.94 15.73 5.43
CA LYS A 146 -13.25 17.10 5.85
C LYS A 146 -12.22 17.62 6.85
N LYS A 147 -11.88 16.84 7.89
CA LYS A 147 -10.91 17.22 8.92
C LYS A 147 -9.52 17.54 8.36
N TYR A 148 -9.11 16.83 7.31
CA TYR A 148 -7.78 17.00 6.72
C TYR A 148 -7.77 17.89 5.46
N ARG A 149 -8.93 18.35 4.99
CA ARG A 149 -9.05 19.18 3.78
C ARG A 149 -8.20 20.44 3.88
N ASP A 150 -8.33 21.19 4.97
CA ASP A 150 -7.64 22.48 5.13
C ASP A 150 -6.12 22.30 5.18
N LYS A 151 -5.68 21.23 5.86
CA LYS A 151 -4.26 20.85 5.88
C LYS A 151 -3.76 20.53 4.48
N ILE A 152 -4.50 19.72 3.70
CA ILE A 152 -4.11 19.37 2.32
C ILE A 152 -4.04 20.62 1.44
N ILE A 153 -5.03 21.51 1.54
CA ILE A 153 -5.06 22.78 0.78
C ILE A 153 -3.87 23.67 1.15
N SER A 154 -3.62 23.85 2.45
CA SER A 154 -2.49 24.62 2.96
C SER A 154 -1.15 24.08 2.48
N GLU A 155 -0.92 22.77 2.62
CA GLU A 155 0.33 22.13 2.19
C GLU A 155 0.52 22.22 0.67
N ARG A 156 -0.54 21.99 -0.12
CA ARG A 156 -0.48 22.17 -1.57
C ARG A 156 -0.13 23.61 -1.95
N LYS A 157 -0.69 24.60 -1.26
CA LYS A 157 -0.37 26.03 -1.48
C LYS A 157 1.11 26.31 -1.19
N LYS A 158 1.65 25.82 -0.07
CA LYS A 158 3.07 25.97 0.28
C LYS A 158 3.98 25.35 -0.78
N ARG A 159 3.72 24.10 -1.18
CA ARG A 159 4.49 23.42 -2.23
C ARG A 159 4.44 24.19 -3.56
N LYS A 160 3.25 24.68 -3.94
CA LYS A 160 3.07 25.47 -5.16
C LYS A 160 3.93 26.73 -5.15
N LEU A 161 3.94 27.47 -4.03
CA LEU A 161 4.75 28.68 -3.88
C LEU A 161 6.25 28.38 -3.98
N LEU A 162 6.73 27.33 -3.31
CA LEU A 162 8.15 26.93 -3.40
C LEU A 162 8.58 26.59 -4.82
N ILE A 163 7.74 25.85 -5.55
CA ILE A 163 7.99 25.50 -6.95
C ILE A 163 8.01 26.75 -7.80
N PHE A 164 7.03 27.64 -7.62
CA PHE A 164 6.92 28.84 -8.44
C PHE A 164 8.10 29.78 -8.22
N ASP A 165 8.52 29.93 -6.96
CA ASP A 165 9.69 30.70 -6.58
C ASP A 165 10.96 30.17 -7.26
N HIS A 166 11.19 28.86 -7.19
CA HIS A 166 12.34 28.23 -7.83
C HIS A 166 12.36 28.43 -9.36
N TYR A 167 11.22 28.28 -10.04
CA TYR A 167 11.13 28.39 -11.49
C TYR A 167 10.81 29.82 -11.98
N GLY A 168 10.98 30.84 -11.13
CA GLY A 168 11.03 32.25 -11.53
C GLY A 168 9.70 33.03 -11.51
N ASN A 169 8.63 32.48 -10.93
CA ASN A 169 7.32 33.13 -10.69
C ASN A 169 6.67 33.78 -11.93
N LYS A 170 7.01 33.34 -13.15
CA LYS A 170 6.44 33.86 -14.39
C LYS A 170 6.41 32.82 -15.49
N CYS A 171 5.51 33.01 -16.44
CA CYS A 171 5.44 32.25 -17.67
C CYS A 171 6.71 32.48 -18.48
N THR A 172 7.41 31.40 -18.84
CA THR A 172 8.63 31.46 -19.67
C THR A 172 8.36 31.94 -21.09
N CYS A 173 7.11 31.85 -21.56
CA CYS A 173 6.73 32.23 -22.91
C CYS A 173 6.25 33.69 -23.02
N CYS A 174 5.19 34.08 -22.30
CA CYS A 174 4.56 35.40 -22.46
C CYS A 174 4.80 36.37 -21.29
N GLY A 175 5.55 35.96 -20.26
CA GLY A 175 5.87 36.81 -19.11
C GLY A 175 4.76 37.01 -18.07
N GLU A 176 3.56 36.44 -18.28
CA GLU A 176 2.48 36.42 -17.28
C GLU A 176 3.02 35.97 -15.91
N ASN A 177 2.74 36.71 -14.84
CA ASN A 177 3.31 36.47 -13.51
C ASN A 177 2.26 36.30 -12.41
N HIS A 178 0.97 36.33 -12.75
CA HIS A 178 -0.10 36.14 -11.78
C HIS A 178 -0.17 34.66 -11.34
N PRO A 179 0.08 34.32 -10.05
CA PRO A 179 0.25 32.92 -9.61
C PRO A 179 -0.99 32.02 -9.80
N LEU A 180 -2.18 32.60 -9.95
CA LEU A 180 -3.39 31.84 -10.27
C LEU A 180 -3.45 31.39 -11.74
N LEU A 181 -2.76 32.11 -12.63
CA LEU A 181 -2.72 31.84 -14.06
C LEU A 181 -1.59 30.89 -14.45
N LEU A 182 -0.62 30.69 -13.56
CA LEU A 182 0.54 29.82 -13.78
C LEU A 182 0.26 28.36 -13.43
N ASN A 183 0.91 27.47 -14.18
CA ASN A 183 1.01 26.04 -13.95
C ASN A 183 2.43 25.54 -14.27
N VAL A 184 2.73 24.32 -13.82
CA VAL A 184 4.01 23.65 -14.09
C VAL A 184 3.85 22.83 -15.35
N ASP A 185 4.78 22.98 -16.30
CA ASP A 185 4.84 22.28 -17.58
C ASP A 185 6.11 21.43 -17.69
N HIS A 186 6.05 20.38 -18.52
CA HIS A 186 7.21 19.59 -18.90
C HIS A 186 7.85 20.18 -20.15
N ILE A 187 9.09 20.65 -20.05
CA ILE A 187 9.81 21.24 -21.19
C ILE A 187 9.80 20.28 -22.39
N ASN A 188 10.10 19.00 -22.13
CA ASN A 188 10.25 17.95 -23.15
C ASN A 188 8.94 17.26 -23.60
N ASN A 189 7.76 17.73 -23.14
CA ASN A 189 6.46 17.11 -23.46
C ASN A 189 6.36 15.61 -23.10
N ASP A 190 7.15 15.16 -22.14
CA ASP A 190 7.31 13.75 -21.74
C ASP A 190 6.37 13.34 -20.60
N ALA A 191 5.33 14.14 -20.32
CA ALA A 191 4.40 13.93 -19.23
C ALA A 191 3.71 12.54 -19.27
N LYS A 192 3.47 11.98 -20.46
CA LYS A 192 2.84 10.65 -20.58
C LYS A 192 3.78 9.49 -20.23
N GLN A 193 5.10 9.70 -20.32
CA GLN A 193 6.12 8.67 -20.12
C GLN A 193 6.59 8.61 -18.66
N LYS A 194 6.59 9.76 -17.99
CA LYS A 194 6.78 9.84 -16.55
C LYS A 194 5.48 9.36 -15.90
N ASN A 195 5.50 8.20 -15.24
CA ASN A 195 4.38 7.66 -14.45
C ASN A 195 3.91 8.70 -13.43
N HIS A 196 3.06 9.63 -13.84
CA HIS A 196 2.64 10.69 -12.96
C HIS A 196 1.76 10.10 -11.88
N ARG A 197 2.09 10.48 -10.65
CA ARG A 197 1.18 10.31 -9.53
C ARG A 197 -0.07 11.11 -9.92
N ASN A 198 -1.22 10.45 -10.03
CA ASN A 198 -2.52 11.02 -10.46
C ASN A 198 -3.08 12.14 -9.54
N ASN A 199 -2.24 12.77 -8.72
CA ASN A 199 -2.59 13.79 -7.75
C ASN A 199 -1.56 14.94 -7.81
N THR A 200 -2.02 16.17 -8.04
CA THR A 200 -1.18 17.37 -8.10
C THR A 200 -0.31 17.57 -6.87
N ASP A 201 -0.80 17.23 -5.67
CA ASP A 201 -0.01 17.37 -4.44
C ASP A 201 1.22 16.45 -4.44
N MET A 202 1.04 15.23 -4.95
CA MET A 202 2.11 14.25 -5.08
C MET A 202 3.09 14.58 -6.20
N PHE A 203 2.61 15.20 -7.26
CA PHE A 203 3.45 15.75 -8.33
C PHE A 203 4.35 16.87 -7.78
N TYR A 204 3.77 17.86 -7.09
CA TYR A 204 4.54 18.94 -6.46
C TYR A 204 5.51 18.42 -5.40
N LYS A 205 5.10 17.42 -4.60
CA LYS A 205 6.01 16.76 -3.67
C LYS A 205 7.20 16.12 -4.40
N GLY A 206 6.97 15.41 -5.51
CA GLY A 206 8.03 14.79 -6.30
C GLY A 206 9.06 15.81 -6.79
N ILE A 207 8.61 16.94 -7.35
CA ILE A 207 9.50 18.02 -7.81
C ILE A 207 10.41 18.51 -6.67
N ILE A 208 9.84 18.71 -5.48
CA ILE A 208 10.61 19.19 -4.31
C ILE A 208 11.58 18.12 -3.80
N ASP A 209 11.12 16.86 -3.69
CA ASP A 209 11.94 15.74 -3.21
C ASP A 209 13.11 15.43 -4.17
N GLU A 210 12.93 15.66 -5.48
CA GLU A 210 13.95 15.53 -6.52
C GLU A 210 14.82 16.80 -6.66
N ASN A 211 14.71 17.76 -5.73
CA ASN A 211 15.45 19.01 -5.68
C ASN A 211 15.30 19.88 -6.95
N PHE A 212 14.04 20.11 -7.35
CA PHE A 212 13.63 21.00 -8.44
C PHE A 212 14.31 20.69 -9.79
N PRO A 213 13.95 19.57 -10.45
CA PRO A 213 14.56 19.18 -11.72
C PRO A 213 14.42 20.25 -12.81
N SER A 214 15.45 20.43 -13.63
CA SER A 214 15.47 21.40 -14.73
C SER A 214 14.54 21.07 -15.90
N CYS A 215 13.95 19.87 -15.93
CA CYS A 215 13.01 19.45 -16.99
C CYS A 215 11.61 20.08 -16.89
N TYR A 216 11.37 20.89 -15.86
CA TYR A 216 10.12 21.61 -15.64
C TYR A 216 10.28 23.10 -15.92
N GLN A 217 9.18 23.74 -16.33
CA GLN A 217 9.08 25.19 -16.48
C GLN A 217 7.72 25.69 -15.97
N LEU A 218 7.58 27.00 -15.81
CA LEU A 218 6.28 27.62 -15.57
C LEU A 218 5.71 28.18 -16.87
N LEU A 219 4.45 27.85 -17.14
CA LEU A 219 3.66 28.45 -18.21
C LEU A 219 2.36 28.99 -17.64
N CYS A 220 1.77 30.01 -18.28
CA CYS A 220 0.38 30.34 -18.01
C CYS A 220 -0.54 29.29 -18.65
N TRP A 221 -1.79 29.18 -18.18
CA TRP A 221 -2.77 28.22 -18.71
C TRP A 221 -2.91 28.28 -20.24
N ASN A 222 -2.92 29.48 -20.82
CA ASN A 222 -3.05 29.66 -22.26
C ASN A 222 -1.78 29.22 -23.01
N CYS A 223 -0.59 29.53 -22.50
CA CYS A 223 0.66 29.12 -23.14
C CYS A 223 0.87 27.60 -23.04
N ASN A 224 0.54 27.00 -21.89
CA ASN A 224 0.59 25.54 -21.72
C ASN A 224 -0.39 24.84 -22.67
N MET A 225 -1.64 25.31 -22.72
CA MET A 225 -2.63 24.74 -23.64
C MET A 225 -2.24 24.96 -25.10
N GLY A 226 -1.75 26.15 -25.45
CA GLY A 226 -1.24 26.46 -26.79
C GLY A 226 -0.12 25.50 -27.18
N LYS A 227 0.87 25.29 -26.30
CA LYS A 227 1.94 24.31 -26.49
C LYS A 227 1.39 22.90 -26.73
N TYR A 228 0.43 22.45 -25.91
CA TYR A 228 -0.19 21.14 -26.04
C TYR A 228 -0.93 20.95 -27.37
N LEU A 229 -1.72 21.95 -27.80
CA LEU A 229 -2.50 21.91 -29.03
C LEU A 229 -1.66 22.11 -30.30
N ASN A 230 -0.52 22.79 -30.18
CA ASN A 230 0.32 23.19 -31.30
C ASN A 230 1.64 22.40 -31.34
N GLY A 231 1.55 21.07 -31.18
CA GLY A 231 2.67 20.16 -31.42
C GLY A 231 3.88 20.34 -30.49
N GLY A 232 3.69 20.92 -29.30
CA GLY A 232 4.76 21.13 -28.34
C GLY A 232 5.39 22.53 -28.35
N ILE A 233 4.88 23.46 -29.17
CA ILE A 233 5.38 24.84 -29.30
C ILE A 233 4.26 25.84 -29.02
N CYS A 234 4.50 26.82 -28.15
CA CYS A 234 3.50 27.86 -27.88
C CYS A 234 3.32 28.79 -29.10
N PRO A 235 2.09 29.17 -29.49
CA PRO A 235 1.85 30.08 -30.61
C PRO A 235 2.52 31.47 -30.53
N HIS A 236 2.92 31.93 -29.35
CA HIS A 236 3.66 33.20 -29.21
C HIS A 236 5.13 33.13 -29.67
N ILE A 237 5.67 31.92 -29.88
CA ILE A 237 7.07 31.69 -30.27
C ILE A 237 7.18 31.42 -31.78
N GLN A 238 6.04 31.50 -32.50
CA GLN A 238 6.00 31.36 -33.96
C GLN A 238 6.45 32.63 -34.67
#